data_AF-A0A9W7FQP0-F1
#
_entry.id   AF-A0A9W7FQP0-F1
#
_cell.length_a   1.000
_cell.length_b   1.000
_cell.length_c   1.000
_cell.angle_alpha   90.00
_cell.angle_beta   90.00
_cell.angle_gamma   90.00
#
_symmetry.space_group_name_H-M   'P 1'
#
loop_
_entity.id
_entity.type
_entity.pdbx_description
1 polymer ?
#
loop_
_entity_poly.entity_id
_entity_poly.type
_entity_poly.pdbx_seq_one_letter_code
_entity_poly.pdbx_strand_id
1 'polypeptide(L)'
;MGKDIAPHVSAAAFGSFLCARESVKAAALTKTVREEAKLEYEKQMERELECLKELSVEQLKIEQYLRAVRDIMLTLYCPRCSKAFLDFEGCFSLKCSQQTCGCSFCAVYLKDCGGDAHAHVKEFCRGLQGMTGEYHGLFELFQRVQKTRRLKAVTAYLERLEMEVKGGD
;
A
#
# COMPACT_ATOMS: atom_id res chain seq x y z
N MET A 1 -62.28 26.01 -10.04
CA MET A 1 -62.09 26.59 -11.38
C MET A 1 -62.41 25.65 -12.56
N GLY A 2 -62.54 24.31 -12.40
CA GLY A 2 -62.82 23.43 -13.55
C GLY A 2 -64.30 23.17 -13.89
N LYS A 3 -65.24 23.47 -12.98
CA LYS A 3 -66.67 23.15 -13.16
C LYS A 3 -67.42 24.18 -13.99
N ASP A 4 -66.89 25.40 -14.13
CA ASP A 4 -67.56 26.52 -14.80
C ASP A 4 -67.40 26.50 -16.33
N ILE A 5 -66.48 25.70 -16.88
CA ILE A 5 -66.23 25.61 -18.33
C ILE A 5 -67.09 24.52 -18.98
N ALA A 6 -67.45 23.47 -18.23
CA ALA A 6 -68.18 22.30 -18.73
C ALA A 6 -69.50 22.60 -19.48
N PRO A 7 -70.36 23.55 -19.06
CA PRO A 7 -71.59 23.87 -19.79
C PRO A 7 -71.37 24.74 -21.04
N HIS A 8 -70.17 25.28 -21.25
CA HIS A 8 -69.87 26.26 -22.31
C HIS A 8 -69.04 25.70 -23.47
N VAL A 9 -68.78 24.39 -23.51
CA VAL A 9 -68.02 23.70 -24.57
C VAL A 9 -68.64 22.34 -24.91
N SER A 10 -68.34 21.84 -26.11
CA SER A 10 -68.78 20.50 -26.52
C SER A 10 -68.13 19.42 -25.64
N ALA A 11 -68.84 18.30 -25.48
CA ALA A 11 -68.34 17.16 -24.70
C ALA A 11 -66.98 16.65 -25.20
N ALA A 12 -66.76 16.66 -26.52
CA ALA A 12 -65.47 16.29 -27.12
C ALA A 12 -64.34 17.24 -26.71
N ALA A 13 -64.58 18.57 -26.77
CA ALA A 13 -63.57 19.57 -26.39
C ALA A 13 -63.26 19.52 -24.89
N PHE A 14 -64.28 19.33 -24.04
CA PHE A 14 -64.09 19.17 -22.59
C PHE A 14 -63.31 17.89 -22.24
N GLY A 15 -63.56 16.78 -22.95
CA GLY A 15 -62.79 15.55 -22.82
C GLY A 15 -61.31 15.73 -23.14
N SER A 16 -60.99 16.40 -24.26
CA SER A 16 -59.59 16.73 -24.61
C SER A 16 -58.90 17.61 -23.56
N PHE A 17 -59.62 18.58 -22.99
CA PHE A 17 -59.09 19.41 -21.90
C PHE A 17 -58.76 18.58 -20.64
N LEU A 18 -59.64 17.65 -20.25
CA LEU A 18 -59.39 16.78 -19.09
C LEU A 18 -58.17 15.88 -19.32
N CYS A 19 -58.07 15.23 -20.48
CA CYS A 19 -56.89 14.43 -20.85
C CYS A 19 -55.60 15.26 -20.87
N ALA A 20 -55.63 16.48 -21.42
CA ALA A 20 -54.48 17.38 -21.42
C ALA A 20 -54.08 17.82 -20.00
N ARG A 21 -55.05 18.07 -19.12
CA ARG A 21 -54.78 18.44 -17.73
C ARG A 21 -54.19 17.28 -16.93
N GLU A 22 -54.67 16.07 -17.17
CA GLU A 22 -54.13 14.84 -16.56
C GLU A 22 -52.72 14.54 -17.07
N SER A 23 -52.47 14.70 -18.37
CA SER A 23 -51.13 14.49 -18.94
C SER A 23 -50.11 15.50 -18.41
N VAL A 24 -50.50 16.77 -18.24
CA VAL A 24 -49.62 17.80 -17.65
C VAL A 24 -49.31 17.47 -16.18
N LYS A 25 -50.29 17.02 -15.40
CA LYS A 25 -50.06 16.59 -14.01
C LYS A 25 -49.16 15.35 -13.92
N ALA A 26 -49.40 14.36 -14.79
CA ALA A 26 -48.57 13.17 -14.88
C ALA A 26 -47.13 13.52 -15.24
N ALA A 27 -46.91 14.37 -16.25
CA ALA A 27 -45.58 14.82 -16.66
C ALA A 27 -44.85 15.60 -15.56
N ALA A 28 -45.55 16.46 -14.81
CA ALA A 28 -44.98 17.18 -13.67
C ALA A 28 -44.54 16.22 -12.56
N LEU A 29 -45.37 15.22 -12.22
CA LEU A 29 -45.01 14.20 -11.23
C LEU A 29 -43.85 13.31 -11.69
N THR A 30 -43.84 12.89 -12.96
CA THR A 30 -42.73 12.10 -13.51
C THR A 30 -41.42 12.89 -13.47
N LYS A 31 -41.48 14.21 -13.68
CA LYS A 31 -40.30 15.09 -13.59
C LYS A 31 -39.75 15.12 -12.16
N THR A 32 -40.59 15.33 -11.15
CA THR A 32 -40.14 15.39 -9.74
C THR A 32 -39.56 14.05 -9.29
N VAL A 33 -40.24 12.94 -9.59
CA VAL A 33 -39.74 11.59 -9.27
C VAL A 33 -38.39 11.32 -9.94
N ARG A 34 -38.19 11.79 -11.17
CA ARG A 34 -36.91 11.63 -11.89
C ARG A 34 -35.78 12.47 -11.27
N GLU A 35 -36.09 13.67 -10.78
CA GLU A 35 -35.12 14.54 -10.10
C GLU A 35 -34.74 13.98 -8.72
N GLU A 36 -35.71 13.49 -7.96
CA GLU A 36 -35.49 12.80 -6.69
C GLU A 36 -34.63 11.54 -6.88
N ALA A 37 -34.95 10.69 -7.87
CA ALA A 37 -34.16 9.51 -8.20
C ALA A 37 -32.71 9.83 -8.60
N LYS A 38 -32.48 10.95 -9.31
CA LYS A 38 -31.11 11.41 -9.63
C LYS A 38 -30.35 11.83 -8.39
N LEU A 39 -30.98 12.60 -7.50
CA LEU A 39 -30.36 13.09 -6.28
C LEU A 39 -30.04 11.95 -5.30
N GLU A 40 -30.90 10.93 -5.24
CA GLU A 40 -30.64 9.70 -4.48
C GLU A 40 -29.45 8.93 -5.04
N TYR A 41 -29.38 8.80 -6.37
CA TYR A 41 -28.26 8.15 -7.06
C TYR A 41 -26.93 8.88 -6.84
N GLU A 42 -26.91 10.21 -6.96
CA GLU A 42 -25.72 11.04 -6.69
C GLU A 42 -25.23 10.86 -5.25
N LYS A 43 -26.14 10.91 -4.27
CA LYS A 43 -25.80 10.65 -2.87
C LYS A 43 -25.28 9.23 -2.63
N GLN A 44 -25.83 8.24 -3.33
CA GLN A 44 -25.33 6.88 -3.25
C GLN A 44 -23.91 6.79 -3.83
N MET A 45 -23.68 7.42 -4.98
CA MET A 45 -22.37 7.42 -5.61
C MET A 45 -21.30 8.11 -4.79
N GLU A 46 -21.64 9.24 -4.16
CA GLU A 46 -20.73 9.92 -3.22
C GLU A 46 -20.32 9.02 -2.05
N ARG A 47 -21.29 8.29 -1.46
CA ARG A 47 -21.00 7.33 -0.38
C ARG A 47 -20.11 6.18 -0.85
N GLU A 48 -20.37 5.63 -2.02
CA GLU A 48 -19.57 4.54 -2.59
C GLU A 48 -18.14 5.01 -2.87
N LEU A 49 -17.97 6.21 -3.45
CA LEU A 49 -16.65 6.81 -3.68
C LEU A 49 -15.90 7.05 -2.38
N GLU A 50 -16.57 7.51 -1.33
CA GLU A 50 -15.93 7.73 -0.03
C GLU A 50 -15.48 6.42 0.60
N CYS A 51 -16.33 5.39 0.57
CA CYS A 51 -15.96 4.04 1.03
C CYS A 51 -14.75 3.47 0.25
N LEU A 52 -14.71 3.67 -1.08
CA LEU A 52 -13.57 3.27 -1.90
C LEU A 52 -12.28 4.02 -1.54
N LYS A 53 -12.36 5.32 -1.22
CA LYS A 53 -11.18 6.09 -0.78
C LYS A 53 -10.67 5.57 0.55
N GLU A 54 -11.53 5.29 1.52
CA GLU A 54 -11.12 4.75 2.82
C GLU A 54 -10.38 3.40 2.64
N LEU A 55 -10.96 2.49 1.86
CA LEU A 55 -10.31 1.23 1.48
C LEU A 55 -8.95 1.47 0.80
N SER A 56 -8.84 2.49 -0.06
CA SER A 56 -7.58 2.82 -0.72
C SER A 56 -6.51 3.30 0.27
N VAL A 57 -6.90 4.04 1.32
CA VAL A 57 -5.96 4.50 2.35
C VAL A 57 -5.45 3.32 3.18
N GLU A 58 -6.32 2.37 3.54
CA GLU A 58 -5.91 1.15 4.25
C GLU A 58 -4.97 0.29 3.39
N GLN A 59 -5.29 0.11 2.12
CA GLN A 59 -4.42 -0.62 1.18
C GLN A 59 -3.03 0.02 1.05
N LEU A 60 -2.97 1.36 1.01
CA LEU A 60 -1.69 2.06 0.98
C LEU A 60 -0.87 1.81 2.25
N LYS A 61 -1.50 1.78 3.43
CA LYS A 61 -0.81 1.43 4.70
C LYS A 61 -0.28 0.00 4.68
N ILE A 62 -1.09 -0.96 4.24
CA ILE A 62 -0.68 -2.37 4.11
C ILE A 62 0.53 -2.48 3.18
N GLU A 63 0.49 -1.83 2.01
CA GLU A 63 1.58 -1.86 1.05
C GLU A 63 2.87 -1.22 1.62
N GLN A 64 2.74 -0.14 2.40
CA GLN A 64 3.88 0.44 3.11
C GLN A 64 4.51 -0.56 4.11
N TYR A 65 3.69 -1.27 4.90
CA TYR A 65 4.18 -2.28 5.82
C TYR A 65 4.84 -3.46 5.09
N LEU A 66 4.25 -3.91 3.98
CA LEU A 66 4.81 -4.98 3.16
C LEU A 66 6.17 -4.59 2.56
N ARG A 67 6.34 -3.35 2.10
CA ARG A 67 7.62 -2.85 1.59
C ARG A 67 8.68 -2.82 2.69
N ALA A 68 8.33 -2.34 3.89
CA ALA A 68 9.27 -2.33 5.01
C ALA A 68 9.79 -3.74 5.33
N VAL A 69 8.90 -4.73 5.39
CA VAL A 69 9.30 -6.12 5.65
C VAL A 69 10.11 -6.69 4.48
N ARG A 70 9.60 -6.60 3.25
CA ARG A 70 10.21 -7.21 2.06
C ARG A 70 11.57 -6.58 1.74
N ASP A 71 11.63 -5.27 1.62
CA ASP A 71 12.75 -4.57 0.97
C ASP A 71 13.82 -4.15 1.99
N ILE A 72 13.42 -3.83 3.23
CA ILE A 72 14.33 -3.29 4.26
C ILE A 72 14.79 -4.37 5.25
N MET A 73 13.99 -5.42 5.49
CA MET A 73 14.32 -6.43 6.50
C MET A 73 14.76 -7.75 5.88
N LEU A 74 13.95 -8.32 4.99
CA LEU A 74 14.19 -9.65 4.42
C LEU A 74 15.21 -9.62 3.28
N THR A 75 15.21 -8.56 2.48
CA THR A 75 16.18 -8.37 1.39
C THR A 75 17.56 -8.00 1.94
N LEU A 76 18.61 -8.56 1.33
CA LEU A 76 19.99 -8.20 1.60
C LEU A 76 20.36 -6.99 0.74
N TYR A 77 20.93 -5.96 1.33
CA TYR A 77 21.23 -4.71 0.64
C TYR A 77 22.55 -4.08 1.10
N CYS A 78 23.12 -3.27 0.22
CA CYS A 78 24.24 -2.41 0.54
C CYS A 78 23.83 -1.36 1.59
N PRO A 79 24.56 -1.23 2.71
CA PRO A 79 24.19 -0.28 3.78
C PRO A 79 24.32 1.20 3.41
N ARG A 80 25.01 1.51 2.30
CA ARG A 80 25.19 2.88 1.83
C ARG A 80 24.12 3.34 0.84
N CYS A 81 23.80 2.49 -0.14
CA CYS A 81 22.92 2.87 -1.25
C CYS A 81 21.66 2.00 -1.39
N SER A 82 21.43 1.08 -0.44
CA SER A 82 20.27 0.18 -0.40
C SER A 82 20.09 -0.74 -1.61
N LYS A 83 21.09 -0.87 -2.49
CA LYS A 83 21.03 -1.80 -3.62
C LYS A 83 21.06 -3.25 -3.13
N ALA A 84 20.11 -4.05 -3.59
CA ALA A 84 20.03 -5.46 -3.23
C ALA A 84 21.22 -6.26 -3.77
N PHE A 85 21.64 -7.30 -3.04
CA PHE A 85 22.63 -8.27 -3.49
C PHE A 85 22.17 -9.70 -3.16
N LEU A 86 22.51 -10.65 -4.03
CA LEU A 86 22.08 -12.05 -3.92
C LEU A 86 23.25 -13.02 -3.77
N ASP A 87 24.42 -12.67 -4.32
CA ASP A 87 25.52 -13.60 -4.51
C ASP A 87 26.50 -13.52 -3.34
N PHE A 88 26.60 -14.60 -2.57
CA PHE A 88 27.64 -14.80 -1.58
C PHE A 88 28.60 -15.88 -2.07
N GLU A 89 29.80 -15.47 -2.46
CA GLU A 89 30.85 -16.36 -3.00
C GLU A 89 31.84 -16.83 -1.92
N GLY A 90 31.50 -16.73 -0.64
CA GLY A 90 32.34 -17.20 0.47
C GLY A 90 33.17 -16.11 1.15
N CYS A 91 33.42 -14.96 0.51
CA CYS A 91 34.11 -13.82 1.13
C CYS A 91 33.10 -12.92 1.87
N PHE A 92 33.34 -12.68 3.16
CA PHE A 92 32.49 -11.82 4.00
C PHE A 92 32.81 -10.32 3.87
N SER A 93 33.80 -9.94 3.05
CA SER A 93 34.04 -8.55 2.65
C SER A 93 33.41 -8.31 1.27
N LEU A 94 32.19 -7.78 1.24
CA LEU A 94 31.46 -7.53 0.01
C LEU A 94 31.74 -6.13 -0.50
N LYS A 95 31.76 -5.98 -1.83
CA LYS A 95 31.82 -4.68 -2.51
C LYS A 95 30.51 -4.43 -3.24
N CYS A 96 29.96 -3.23 -3.10
CA CYS A 96 28.75 -2.83 -3.78
C CYS A 96 28.97 -2.81 -5.30
N SER A 97 28.11 -3.50 -6.04
CA SER A 97 28.14 -3.53 -7.51
C SER A 97 27.67 -2.23 -8.16
N GLN A 98 27.11 -1.29 -7.38
CA GLN A 98 26.70 0.01 -7.88
C GLN A 98 27.94 0.90 -8.12
N GLN A 99 28.17 1.26 -9.38
CA GLN A 99 29.34 2.04 -9.81
C GLN A 99 29.46 3.38 -9.08
N THR A 100 28.33 4.05 -8.82
CA THR A 100 28.30 5.33 -8.09
C THR A 100 28.48 5.20 -6.57
N CYS A 101 28.40 3.98 -6.03
CA CYS A 101 28.55 3.71 -4.60
C CYS A 101 29.91 3.11 -4.28
N GLY A 102 30.23 1.97 -4.90
CA GLY A 102 31.52 1.28 -4.80
C GLY A 102 31.97 0.89 -3.38
N CYS A 103 31.14 1.05 -2.35
CA CYS A 103 31.55 0.83 -0.97
C CYS A 103 31.78 -0.65 -0.67
N SER A 104 32.67 -0.92 0.27
CA SER A 104 32.92 -2.23 0.85
C SER A 104 32.22 -2.34 2.19
N PHE A 105 31.59 -3.48 2.46
CA PHE A 105 30.83 -3.71 3.68
C PHE A 105 30.91 -5.17 4.14
N CYS A 106 30.65 -5.39 5.42
CA CYS A 106 30.68 -6.72 6.02
C CYS A 106 29.40 -7.51 5.69
N ALA A 107 29.53 -8.74 5.18
CA ALA A 107 28.39 -9.60 4.88
C ALA A 107 27.69 -10.17 6.13
N VAL A 108 28.34 -10.16 7.31
CA VAL A 108 27.72 -10.59 8.57
C VAL A 108 26.86 -9.48 9.15
N TYR A 109 27.47 -8.31 9.36
CA TYR A 109 26.85 -7.21 10.09
C TYR A 109 26.17 -6.17 9.19
N LEU A 110 26.38 -6.24 7.87
CA LEU A 110 26.01 -5.20 6.89
C LEU A 110 26.51 -3.81 7.31
N LYS A 111 27.71 -3.75 7.89
CA LYS A 111 28.35 -2.47 8.28
C LYS A 111 29.09 -1.88 7.08
N ASP A 112 28.77 -0.65 6.72
CA ASP A 112 29.55 0.14 5.76
C ASP A 112 30.98 0.35 6.29
N CYS A 113 31.98 -0.10 5.53
CA CYS A 113 33.40 -0.02 5.86
C CYS A 113 34.17 0.89 4.89
N GLY A 114 33.48 1.65 4.02
CA GLY A 114 34.13 2.54 3.08
C GLY A 114 34.80 1.80 1.94
N GLY A 115 36.13 1.80 1.88
CA GLY A 115 36.89 1.21 0.78
C GLY A 115 37.23 -0.27 0.97
N ASP A 116 37.33 -0.73 2.22
CA ASP A 116 37.76 -2.09 2.55
C ASP A 116 37.08 -2.60 3.82
N ALA A 117 36.40 -3.74 3.73
CA ALA A 117 35.74 -4.39 4.87
C ALA A 117 36.57 -5.54 5.46
N HIS A 118 37.72 -5.91 4.89
CA HIS A 118 38.51 -7.05 5.36
C HIS A 118 38.97 -6.85 6.81
N ALA A 119 39.41 -5.64 7.18
CA ALA A 119 39.81 -5.33 8.56
C ALA A 119 38.67 -5.61 9.55
N HIS A 120 37.45 -5.17 9.22
CA HIS A 120 36.27 -5.42 10.04
C HIS A 120 35.92 -6.91 10.12
N VAL A 121 36.00 -7.64 9.00
CA VAL A 121 35.72 -9.09 9.00
C VAL A 121 36.74 -9.83 9.87
N LYS A 122 38.02 -9.50 9.74
CA LYS A 122 39.10 -10.13 10.51
C LYS A 122 38.98 -9.88 12.02
N GLU A 123 38.59 -8.68 12.42
CA GLU A 123 38.47 -8.29 13.82
C GLU A 123 37.18 -8.82 14.46
N PHE A 124 36.04 -8.68 13.78
CA PHE A 124 34.73 -8.92 14.38
C PHE A 124 34.06 -10.24 13.96
N CYS A 125 34.44 -10.84 12.83
CA CYS A 125 33.78 -12.05 12.31
C CYS A 125 34.60 -13.33 12.49
N ARG A 126 35.92 -13.24 12.67
CA ARG A 126 36.85 -14.39 12.69
C ARG A 126 36.49 -15.47 13.71
N GLY A 127 35.90 -15.10 14.84
CA GLY A 127 35.50 -16.05 15.90
C GLY A 127 34.19 -16.80 15.62
N LEU A 128 33.49 -16.51 14.53
CA LEU A 128 32.21 -17.15 14.23
C LEU A 128 32.40 -18.60 13.75
N GLN A 129 31.61 -19.51 14.31
CA GLN A 129 31.61 -20.91 13.90
C GLN A 129 31.27 -21.05 12.41
N GLY A 130 32.15 -21.66 11.62
CA GLY A 130 31.97 -21.79 10.16
C GLY A 130 32.77 -20.77 9.35
N MET A 131 33.59 -19.93 9.99
CA MET A 131 34.69 -19.24 9.31
C MET A 131 35.73 -20.27 8.87
N THR A 132 36.25 -20.12 7.64
CA THR A 132 37.26 -21.01 7.04
C THR A 132 38.59 -20.30 6.79
N GLY A 133 38.66 -18.99 7.03
CA GLY A 133 39.87 -18.19 6.92
C GLY A 133 39.72 -16.84 7.63
N GLU A 134 40.60 -15.88 7.31
CA GLU A 134 40.54 -14.54 7.92
C GLU A 134 39.32 -13.73 7.46
N TYR A 135 38.86 -13.97 6.23
CA TYR A 135 37.76 -13.23 5.59
C TYR A 135 36.75 -14.13 4.88
N HIS A 136 36.97 -15.45 4.88
CA HIS A 136 36.09 -16.43 4.25
C HIS A 136 35.34 -17.28 5.27
N GLY A 137 34.17 -17.77 4.88
CA GLY A 137 33.47 -18.79 5.63
C GLY A 137 32.36 -19.46 4.83
N LEU A 138 31.73 -20.43 5.49
CA LEU A 138 30.71 -21.28 4.92
C LEU A 138 29.41 -20.52 4.64
N PHE A 139 28.69 -20.94 3.60
CA PHE A 139 27.39 -20.37 3.26
C PHE A 139 26.37 -20.58 4.40
N GLU A 140 26.46 -21.70 5.12
CA GLU A 140 25.62 -22.01 6.28
C GLU A 140 25.83 -21.01 7.42
N LEU A 141 27.06 -20.51 7.60
CA LEU A 141 27.32 -19.41 8.54
C LEU A 141 26.58 -18.16 8.08
N PHE A 142 26.71 -17.78 6.81
CA PHE A 142 26.02 -16.62 6.24
C PHE A 142 24.50 -16.72 6.39
N GLN A 143 23.91 -17.86 6.02
CA GLN A 143 22.47 -18.10 6.16
C GLN A 143 22.01 -17.97 7.62
N ARG A 144 22.75 -18.57 8.56
CA ARG A 144 22.42 -18.52 9.98
C ARG A 144 22.46 -17.10 10.53
N VAL A 145 23.54 -16.34 10.28
CA VAL A 145 23.65 -14.95 10.77
C VAL A 145 22.58 -14.05 10.16
N GLN A 146 22.30 -14.22 8.85
CA GLN A 146 21.25 -13.44 8.19
C GLN A 146 19.85 -13.82 8.65
N LYS A 147 19.58 -15.11 8.92
CA LYS A 147 18.32 -15.54 9.54
C LYS A 147 18.11 -14.87 10.89
N THR A 148 19.13 -14.85 11.75
CA THR A 148 19.06 -14.18 13.05
C THR A 148 18.86 -12.67 12.91
N ARG A 149 19.58 -12.02 11.99
CA ARG A 149 19.44 -10.57 11.70
C ARG A 149 18.01 -10.24 11.25
N ARG A 150 17.49 -10.97 10.26
CA ARG A 150 16.14 -10.79 9.71
C ARG A 150 15.08 -10.99 10.78
N LEU A 151 15.20 -12.06 11.58
CA LEU A 151 14.27 -12.34 12.67
C LEU A 151 14.22 -11.17 13.66
N LYS A 152 15.38 -10.71 14.14
CA LYS A 152 15.45 -9.56 15.06
C LYS A 152 14.82 -8.30 14.46
N ALA A 153 15.09 -8.01 13.18
CA ALA A 153 14.55 -6.84 12.49
C ALA A 153 13.02 -6.91 12.34
N VAL A 154 12.49 -8.06 11.92
CA VAL A 154 11.04 -8.27 11.78
C VAL A 154 10.35 -8.22 13.13
N THR A 155 10.90 -8.89 14.16
CA THR A 155 10.33 -8.85 15.52
C THR A 155 10.25 -7.42 16.06
N ALA A 156 11.36 -6.67 16.01
CA ALA A 156 11.37 -5.28 16.49
C ALA A 156 10.40 -4.37 15.69
N TYR A 157 10.18 -4.67 14.41
CA TYR A 157 9.21 -3.94 13.60
C TYR A 157 7.77 -4.27 13.96
N LEU A 158 7.44 -5.55 14.12
CA LEU A 158 6.11 -5.98 14.52
C LEU A 158 5.75 -5.46 15.91
N GLU A 159 6.68 -5.50 16.88
CA GLU A 159 6.48 -4.91 18.21
C GLU A 159 6.13 -3.42 18.12
N ARG A 160 6.83 -2.67 17.26
CA ARG A 160 6.52 -1.25 17.02
C ARG A 160 5.14 -1.06 16.40
N LEU A 161 4.82 -1.83 15.37
CA LEU A 161 3.51 -1.75 14.71
C LEU A 161 2.37 -2.09 15.68
N GLU A 162 2.55 -3.08 16.56
CA GLU A 162 1.56 -3.40 17.57
C GLU A 162 1.31 -2.23 18.53
N MET A 163 2.35 -1.47 18.90
CA MET A 163 2.20 -0.28 19.72
C MET A 163 1.46 0.84 18.98
N GLU A 164 1.75 1.04 17.69
CA GLU A 164 1.11 2.05 16.85
C GLU A 164 -0.38 1.75 16.62
N VAL A 165 -0.73 0.48 16.43
CA VAL A 165 -2.13 0.04 16.28
C VAL A 165 -2.89 0.16 17.60
N LYS A 166 -2.30 -0.28 18.72
CA LYS A 166 -2.96 -0.23 20.05
C LYS A 166 -3.06 1.18 20.64
N GLY A 167 -2.23 2.13 20.21
CA GLY A 167 -2.26 3.52 20.66
C GLY A 167 -3.12 4.45 19.79
N GLY A 168 -3.73 3.92 18.73
CA GLY A 168 -4.59 4.66 17.80
C GLY A 168 -6.10 4.43 18.00
N ASP A 169 -6.49 3.60 18.97
CA ASP A 169 -7.87 3.45 19.49
C ASP A 169 -8.10 4.37 20.69
#